data_AF-Q6BYV8-F1
#
_entry.id   AF-Q6BYV8-F1
#
_cell.length_a   1.000
_cell.length_b   1.000
_cell.length_c   1.000
_cell.angle_alpha   90.00
_cell.angle_beta   90.00
_cell.angle_gamma   90.00
#
_symmetry.space_group_name_H-M   'P 1'
#
loop_
_entity.id
_entity.type
_entity.pdbx_description
1 polymer ?
#
loop_
_entity_poly.entity_id
_entity_poly.type
_entity_poly.pdbx_seq_one_letter_code
_entity_poly.pdbx_strand_id
1 'polypeptide(L)'
;MTVDTLTVKKDEDYFSLKYSYQLQNDNSNLEEQFIIPDKKFSLNVNLHINGTKLHTTDYGSLVEAIGHSFVECRYWKHIDMNTSLFIRGDKTTSFSLDLECNVSTPIINDLLDMKYAFPNSINLLSSIDLDFHFNTFQPKLQLADIVDALNYSLGSLFINLEFKFPFVFSFYGRKLFKTNYNWLFRNLDEMLCSSPANLPSVIHNKNEAFLQSMKNIQLKALAEYNTLSIMKECDMSGSKLDACKKYRSRFLDSGLPPTPNLSIKAMVFDLQLFDLKYIESHLNIESIT
;
A
#
# COMPACT_ATOMS: atom_id res chain seq x y z
N MET A 1 -9.84 16.25 5.69
CA MET A 1 -10.01 14.82 6.07
C MET A 1 -11.13 14.20 5.24
N THR A 2 -10.79 13.42 4.22
CA THR A 2 -11.76 12.72 3.36
C THR A 2 -12.01 11.34 3.96
N VAL A 3 -13.29 10.99 4.15
CA VAL A 3 -13.69 9.68 4.66
C VAL A 3 -14.43 8.96 3.55
N ASP A 4 -13.87 7.83 3.12
CA ASP A 4 -14.51 6.95 2.14
C ASP A 4 -14.94 5.66 2.84
N THR A 5 -15.99 5.02 2.32
CA THR A 5 -16.55 3.80 2.91
C THR A 5 -16.87 2.79 1.82
N LEU A 6 -16.40 1.56 2.00
CA LEU A 6 -16.83 0.38 1.27
C LEU A 6 -17.77 -0.41 2.15
N THR A 7 -18.97 -0.75 1.67
CA THR A 7 -19.93 -1.60 2.37
C THR A 7 -20.37 -2.73 1.48
N VAL A 8 -20.36 -3.95 2.01
CA VAL A 8 -20.71 -5.17 1.28
C VAL A 8 -21.67 -5.99 2.13
N LYS A 9 -22.69 -6.55 1.47
CA LYS A 9 -23.56 -7.58 2.03
C LYS A 9 -23.21 -8.91 1.35
N LYS A 10 -22.89 -9.93 2.14
CA LYS A 10 -22.67 -11.30 1.69
C LYS A 10 -23.61 -12.18 2.51
N ASP A 11 -24.63 -12.73 1.86
CA ASP A 11 -25.69 -13.50 2.52
C ASP A 11 -26.37 -12.71 3.65
N GLU A 12 -26.28 -13.19 4.90
CA GLU A 12 -26.82 -12.51 6.09
C GLU A 12 -25.80 -11.58 6.76
N ASP A 13 -24.54 -11.62 6.34
CA ASP A 13 -23.46 -10.85 6.94
C ASP A 13 -23.24 -9.53 6.20
N TYR A 14 -22.86 -8.51 6.97
CA TYR A 14 -22.57 -7.18 6.49
C TYR A 14 -21.21 -6.76 6.99
N PHE A 15 -20.31 -6.43 6.07
CA PHE A 15 -19.04 -5.85 6.43
C PHE A 15 -18.80 -4.54 5.71
N SER A 16 -18.13 -3.62 6.41
CA SER A 16 -17.74 -2.34 5.83
C SER A 16 -16.34 -1.95 6.30
N LEU A 17 -15.65 -1.21 5.45
CA LEU A 17 -14.36 -0.62 5.74
C LEU A 17 -14.47 0.87 5.46
N LYS A 18 -14.31 1.67 6.51
CA LYS A 18 -14.13 3.10 6.39
C LYS A 18 -12.65 3.39 6.44
N TYR A 19 -12.21 4.37 5.67
CA TYR A 19 -10.84 4.86 5.81
C TYR A 19 -10.77 6.36 5.65
N SER A 20 -9.75 6.92 6.29
CA SER A 20 -9.33 8.30 6.09
C SER A 20 -7.81 8.36 6.04
N TYR A 21 -7.28 9.45 5.50
CA TYR A 21 -5.84 9.66 5.40
C TYR A 21 -5.49 11.11 5.75
N GLN A 22 -4.26 11.29 6.22
CA GLN A 22 -3.72 12.59 6.57
C GLN A 22 -2.51 12.91 5.69
N LEU A 23 -2.54 14.11 5.12
CA LEU A 23 -1.41 14.72 4.43
C LEU A 23 -0.83 15.83 5.30
N GLN A 24 0.48 16.05 5.24
CA GLN A 24 1.11 17.12 6.03
C GLN A 24 0.61 18.52 5.63
N ASN A 25 0.32 18.74 4.34
CA ASN A 25 -0.24 20.00 3.84
C ASN A 25 -1.68 19.76 3.37
N ASP A 26 -2.66 20.39 4.01
CA ASP A 26 -4.09 20.35 3.60
C ASP A 26 -4.37 21.35 2.45
N ASN A 27 -3.56 21.29 1.38
CA ASN A 27 -3.82 22.08 0.17
C ASN A 27 -4.93 21.43 -0.66
N SER A 28 -5.83 22.23 -1.22
CA SER A 28 -7.06 21.78 -1.87
C SER A 28 -6.87 21.13 -3.25
N ASN A 29 -5.70 21.24 -3.89
CA ASN A 29 -5.48 20.70 -5.23
C ASN A 29 -4.55 19.47 -5.24
N LEU A 30 -5.10 18.31 -4.86
CA LEU A 30 -4.40 17.03 -4.81
C LEU A 30 -3.87 16.58 -6.17
N GLU A 31 -4.57 16.92 -7.26
CA GLU A 31 -4.22 16.47 -8.62
C GLU A 31 -2.90 17.08 -9.12
N GLU A 32 -2.51 18.23 -8.57
CA GLU A 32 -1.25 18.90 -8.91
C GLU A 32 -0.08 18.45 -8.03
N GLN A 33 -0.32 17.64 -7.00
CA GLN A 33 0.68 17.25 -6.01
C GLN A 33 1.25 15.85 -6.27
N PHE A 34 2.56 15.74 -6.12
CA PHE A 34 3.23 14.45 -6.06
C PHE A 34 3.24 13.98 -4.60
N ILE A 35 2.56 12.85 -4.32
CA ILE A 35 2.41 12.32 -2.97
C ILE A 35 3.46 11.25 -2.72
N ILE A 36 4.24 11.42 -1.65
CA ILE A 36 5.24 10.43 -1.19
C ILE A 36 4.93 10.02 0.26
N PRO A 37 5.38 8.84 0.73
CA PRO A 37 5.19 8.48 2.13
C PRO A 37 6.08 9.37 3.01
N ASP A 38 5.58 9.75 4.18
CA ASP A 38 6.43 10.32 5.22
C ASP A 38 7.47 9.28 5.70
N LYS A 39 8.57 9.73 6.32
CA LYS A 39 9.59 8.84 6.90
C LYS A 39 9.01 7.89 7.94
N LYS A 40 7.96 8.33 8.64
CA LYS A 40 7.17 7.54 9.59
C LYS A 40 5.72 7.61 9.17
N PHE A 41 5.33 6.71 8.27
CA PHE A 41 3.97 6.57 7.80
C PHE A 41 3.24 5.54 8.68
N SER A 42 2.09 5.88 9.26
CA SER A 42 1.34 4.96 10.14
C SER A 42 0.02 4.49 9.53
N LEU A 43 -0.31 3.22 9.78
CA LEU A 43 -1.59 2.62 9.41
C LEU A 43 -2.28 2.16 10.70
N ASN A 44 -3.32 2.89 11.11
CA ASN A 44 -4.08 2.60 12.31
C ASN A 44 -5.29 1.75 11.96
N VAL A 45 -5.47 0.62 12.65
CA VAL A 45 -6.56 -0.32 12.36
C VAL A 45 -7.46 -0.50 13.57
N ASN A 46 -8.75 -0.33 13.34
CA ASN A 46 -9.82 -0.55 14.28
C ASN A 46 -10.72 -1.66 13.75
N LEU A 47 -10.86 -2.72 14.54
CA LEU A 47 -11.73 -3.84 14.21
C LEU A 47 -12.99 -3.76 15.07
N HIS A 48 -14.15 -3.92 14.45
CA HIS A 48 -15.44 -3.93 15.12
C HIS A 48 -16.22 -5.18 14.73
N ILE A 49 -16.76 -5.90 15.72
CA ILE A 49 -17.66 -7.04 15.52
C ILE A 49 -19.00 -6.70 16.19
N ASN A 50 -20.09 -6.73 15.42
CA ASN A 50 -21.45 -6.41 15.91
C ASN A 50 -21.49 -5.08 16.69
N GLY A 51 -20.83 -4.05 16.14
CA GLY A 51 -20.69 -2.72 16.75
C GLY A 51 -19.67 -2.62 17.90
N THR A 52 -19.18 -3.74 18.45
CA THR A 52 -18.20 -3.74 19.54
C THR A 52 -16.79 -3.63 18.98
N LYS A 53 -16.03 -2.62 19.41
CA LYS A 53 -14.62 -2.48 19.05
C LYS A 53 -13.79 -3.56 19.75
N LEU A 54 -12.94 -4.24 18.99
CA LEU A 54 -12.02 -5.23 19.53
C LEU A 54 -10.84 -4.52 20.18
N HIS A 55 -10.73 -4.72 21.49
CA HIS A 55 -9.64 -4.21 22.30
C HIS A 55 -8.71 -5.34 22.72
N THR A 56 -7.45 -4.98 22.94
CA THR A 56 -6.39 -5.88 23.40
C THR A 56 -6.67 -6.48 24.78
N THR A 57 -7.48 -5.82 25.61
CA THR A 57 -7.85 -6.33 26.94
C THR A 57 -8.83 -7.49 26.89
N ASP A 58 -9.75 -7.49 25.91
CA ASP A 58 -10.90 -8.40 25.87
C ASP A 58 -10.75 -9.45 24.76
N TYR A 59 -10.08 -9.07 23.66
CA TYR A 59 -9.86 -9.90 22.47
C TYR A 59 -8.38 -9.91 22.05
N GLY A 60 -7.46 -9.80 23.02
CA GLY A 60 -6.02 -9.66 22.80
C GLY A 60 -5.42 -10.67 21.82
N SER A 61 -5.68 -11.95 22.02
CA SER A 61 -5.15 -13.02 21.15
C SER A 61 -5.60 -12.88 19.69
N LEU A 62 -6.86 -12.51 19.44
CA LEU A 62 -7.37 -12.30 18.08
C LEU A 62 -6.77 -11.04 17.44
N VAL A 63 -6.71 -9.94 18.19
CA VAL A 63 -6.14 -8.68 17.72
C VAL A 63 -4.65 -8.83 17.39
N GLU A 64 -3.90 -9.51 18.26
CA GLU A 64 -2.49 -9.83 18.06
C GLU A 64 -2.29 -10.75 16.85
N ALA A 65 -3.06 -11.82 16.73
CA ALA A 65 -2.95 -12.77 15.60
C ALA A 65 -3.24 -12.09 14.25
N ILE A 66 -4.29 -11.27 14.18
CA ILE A 66 -4.61 -10.49 12.97
C ILE A 66 -3.51 -9.46 12.69
N GLY A 67 -3.05 -8.73 13.71
CA GLY A 67 -1.99 -7.73 13.57
C GLY A 67 -0.67 -8.34 13.05
N HIS A 68 -0.25 -9.46 13.62
CA HIS A 68 0.94 -10.19 13.16
C HIS A 68 0.78 -10.74 11.74
N SER A 69 -0.38 -11.32 11.41
CA SER A 69 -0.65 -11.79 10.05
C SER A 69 -0.57 -10.65 9.03
N PHE A 70 -1.05 -9.47 9.39
CA PHE A 70 -1.00 -8.30 8.51
C PHE A 70 0.41 -7.78 8.30
N VAL A 71 1.25 -7.81 9.33
CA VAL A 71 2.66 -7.37 9.28
C VAL A 71 3.50 -8.29 8.41
N GLU A 72 3.28 -9.60 8.54
CA GLU A 72 4.00 -10.65 7.80
C GLU A 72 3.47 -10.86 6.38
N CYS A 73 2.40 -10.16 5.99
CA CYS A 73 1.82 -10.35 4.67
C CYS A 73 2.80 -9.94 3.55
N ARG A 74 2.78 -10.70 2.46
CA ARG A 74 3.73 -10.51 1.35
C ARG A 74 3.56 -9.18 0.62
N TYR A 75 2.39 -8.55 0.75
CA TYR A 75 2.06 -7.27 0.13
C TYR A 75 3.10 -6.19 0.47
N TRP A 76 3.43 -6.00 1.76
CA TRP A 76 4.36 -4.97 2.20
C TRP A 76 5.75 -5.16 1.60
N LYS A 77 6.23 -6.39 1.61
CA LYS A 77 7.51 -6.77 0.99
C LYS A 77 7.50 -6.51 -0.52
N HIS A 78 6.40 -6.80 -1.22
CA HIS A 78 6.29 -6.57 -2.66
C HIS A 78 6.36 -5.10 -3.05
N ILE A 79 5.89 -4.20 -2.19
CA ILE A 79 5.99 -2.76 -2.41
C ILE A 79 7.23 -2.15 -1.74
N ASP A 80 8.26 -2.95 -1.43
CA ASP A 80 9.42 -2.67 -0.55
C ASP A 80 9.09 -1.68 0.59
N MET A 81 8.14 -2.04 1.45
CA MET A 81 7.89 -1.40 2.74
C MET A 81 8.32 -2.31 3.88
N ASN A 82 9.06 -1.76 4.84
CA ASN A 82 9.26 -2.35 6.15
C ASN A 82 8.04 -2.07 7.02
N THR A 83 7.68 -3.03 7.85
CA THR A 83 6.55 -2.96 8.77
C THR A 83 7.05 -3.18 10.18
N SER A 84 6.47 -2.45 11.14
CA SER A 84 6.60 -2.74 12.56
C SER A 84 5.25 -2.64 13.23
N LEU A 85 4.93 -3.63 14.07
CA LEU A 85 3.65 -3.75 14.73
C LEU A 85 3.69 -3.02 16.07
N PHE A 86 2.68 -2.18 16.30
CA PHE A 86 2.48 -1.54 17.59
C PHE A 86 1.06 -1.82 18.10
N ILE A 87 0.99 -2.50 19.24
CA ILE A 87 -0.27 -2.85 19.90
C ILE A 87 -0.31 -2.08 21.21
N ARG A 88 -1.13 -1.02 21.27
CA ARG A 88 -1.28 -0.21 22.49
C ARG A 88 -2.33 -0.79 23.42
N GLY A 89 -2.04 -0.77 24.71
CA GLY A 89 -3.03 -1.08 25.76
C GLY A 89 -4.05 0.03 26.00
N ASP A 90 -3.95 1.16 25.29
CA ASP A 90 -4.70 2.40 25.58
C ASP A 90 -6.11 2.46 24.95
N LYS A 91 -6.63 1.34 24.40
CA LYS A 91 -7.95 1.19 23.76
C LYS A 91 -8.22 2.13 22.56
N THR A 92 -7.25 2.93 22.15
CA THR A 92 -7.44 3.93 21.09
C THR A 92 -7.53 3.30 19.71
N THR A 93 -6.66 2.33 19.41
CA THR A 93 -6.68 1.49 18.21
C THR A 93 -6.75 0.01 18.56
N SER A 94 -7.17 -0.84 17.62
CA SER A 94 -6.99 -2.29 17.80
C SER A 94 -5.51 -2.63 17.65
N PHE A 95 -4.89 -2.17 16.56
CA PHE A 95 -3.44 -2.19 16.38
C PHE A 95 -3.01 -1.10 15.40
N SER A 96 -1.73 -0.78 15.38
CA SER A 96 -1.12 0.16 14.42
C SER A 96 0.10 -0.47 13.77
N LEU A 97 0.30 -0.21 12.48
CA LEU A 97 1.51 -0.56 11.74
C LEU A 97 2.28 0.72 11.44
N ASP A 98 3.54 0.75 11.86
CA ASP A 98 4.49 1.76 11.40
C ASP A 98 5.17 1.22 10.13
N LEU A 99 5.08 2.00 9.06
CA LEU A 99 5.54 1.65 7.72
C LEU A 99 6.70 2.55 7.31
N GLU A 100 7.78 1.93 6.85
CA GLU A 100 8.97 2.62 6.35
C GLU A 100 9.24 2.21 4.89
N CYS A 101 9.39 3.19 4.01
CA CYS A 101 9.49 2.98 2.58
C CYS A 101 10.95 2.72 2.14
N ASN A 102 11.26 1.51 1.67
CA ASN A 102 12.62 1.12 1.24
C ASN A 102 12.89 1.29 -0.26
N VAL A 103 11.87 1.18 -1.14
CA VAL A 103 12.03 1.01 -2.62
C VAL A 103 12.98 2.04 -3.25
N SER A 104 13.07 3.23 -2.65
CA SER A 104 13.52 4.42 -3.34
C SER A 104 14.31 5.36 -2.43
N THR A 105 15.20 4.86 -1.57
CA THR A 105 15.95 5.72 -0.63
C THR A 105 16.58 6.95 -1.31
N PRO A 106 17.21 6.84 -2.50
CA PRO A 106 17.72 8.01 -3.21
C PRO A 106 16.61 8.95 -3.71
N ILE A 107 15.57 8.40 -4.37
CA ILE A 107 14.47 9.19 -4.94
C ILE A 107 13.69 9.93 -3.85
N ILE A 108 13.42 9.26 -2.73
CA ILE A 108 12.67 9.83 -1.61
C ILE A 108 13.49 10.93 -0.96
N ASN A 109 14.80 10.72 -0.74
CA ASN A 109 15.67 11.76 -0.20
C ASN A 109 15.71 12.99 -1.13
N ASP A 110 15.90 12.77 -2.44
CA ASP A 110 15.89 13.86 -3.42
C ASP A 110 14.55 14.61 -3.43
N LEU A 111 13.42 13.88 -3.38
CA LEU A 111 12.08 14.49 -3.34
C LEU A 111 11.83 15.24 -2.02
N LEU A 112 12.35 14.75 -0.90
CA LEU A 112 12.29 15.44 0.39
C LEU A 112 13.12 16.74 0.35
N ASP A 113 14.31 16.71 -0.25
CA ASP A 113 15.13 17.91 -0.44
C ASP A 113 14.43 18.92 -1.37
N MET A 114 13.80 18.43 -2.45
CA MET A 114 13.02 19.26 -3.37
C MET A 114 11.76 19.84 -2.71
N LYS A 115 11.16 19.18 -1.71
CA LYS A 115 9.98 19.70 -0.99
C LYS A 115 10.25 21.09 -0.39
N TYR A 116 11.47 21.37 0.06
CA TYR A 116 11.83 22.70 0.59
C TYR A 116 11.77 23.79 -0.50
N ALA A 117 12.16 23.45 -1.73
CA ALA A 117 12.11 24.38 -2.87
C ALA A 117 10.71 24.47 -3.50
N PHE A 118 9.94 23.38 -3.48
CA PHE A 118 8.62 23.27 -4.11
C PHE A 118 7.55 22.76 -3.13
N PRO A 119 7.26 23.49 -2.03
CA PRO A 119 6.41 23.01 -0.93
C PRO A 119 4.96 22.73 -1.33
N ASN A 120 4.48 23.35 -2.41
CA ASN A 120 3.13 23.16 -2.93
C ASN A 120 3.01 22.00 -3.92
N SER A 121 4.14 21.44 -4.38
CA SER A 121 4.15 20.41 -5.42
C SER A 121 4.44 19.01 -4.90
N ILE A 122 4.97 18.88 -3.66
CA ILE A 122 5.27 17.61 -3.01
C ILE A 122 4.58 17.56 -1.64
N ASN A 123 3.77 16.55 -1.41
CA ASN A 123 3.07 16.34 -0.14
C ASN A 123 3.43 14.98 0.47
N LEU A 124 3.36 14.92 1.80
CA LEU A 124 3.73 13.73 2.57
C LEU A 124 2.47 13.07 3.13
N LEU A 125 2.30 11.78 2.86
CA LEU A 125 1.27 10.96 3.49
C LEU A 125 1.78 10.49 4.86
N SER A 126 1.16 10.99 5.93
CA SER A 126 1.59 10.74 7.30
C SER A 126 0.87 9.56 7.95
N SER A 127 -0.44 9.41 7.70
CA SER A 127 -1.21 8.32 8.28
C SER A 127 -2.42 7.92 7.43
N ILE A 128 -2.86 6.68 7.63
CA ILE A 128 -4.16 6.16 7.20
C ILE A 128 -4.84 5.51 8.41
N ASP A 129 -6.09 5.90 8.66
CA ASP A 129 -6.94 5.29 9.69
C ASP A 129 -7.97 4.39 9.01
N LEU A 130 -8.08 3.15 9.50
CA LEU A 130 -8.96 2.10 8.98
C LEU A 130 -9.94 1.67 10.07
N ASP A 131 -11.24 1.80 9.79
CA ASP A 131 -12.32 1.27 10.63
C ASP A 131 -13.05 0.15 9.90
N PHE A 132 -12.71 -1.09 10.26
CA PHE A 132 -13.38 -2.28 9.74
C PHE A 132 -14.51 -2.70 10.67
N HIS A 133 -15.71 -2.85 10.12
CA HIS A 133 -16.89 -3.31 10.81
C HIS A 133 -17.38 -4.60 10.18
N PHE A 134 -17.55 -5.64 10.98
CA PHE A 134 -18.18 -6.90 10.62
C PHE A 134 -19.43 -7.08 11.47
N ASN A 135 -20.58 -7.26 10.83
CA ASN A 135 -21.86 -7.50 11.50
C ASN A 135 -22.45 -8.80 10.97
N THR A 136 -22.83 -9.68 11.88
CA THR A 136 -23.45 -10.97 11.59
C THR A 136 -24.61 -11.21 12.54
N PHE A 137 -25.66 -11.84 12.00
CA PHE A 137 -26.78 -12.35 12.80
C PHE A 137 -26.56 -13.81 13.22
N GLN A 138 -25.48 -14.44 12.77
CA GLN A 138 -25.17 -15.81 13.11
C GLN A 138 -24.80 -15.93 14.61
N PRO A 139 -25.25 -16.99 15.30
CA PRO A 139 -24.97 -17.19 16.71
C PRO A 139 -23.51 -17.60 16.97
N LYS A 140 -22.79 -18.05 15.95
CA LYS A 140 -21.37 -18.41 16.02
C LYS A 140 -20.63 -17.71 14.89
N LEU A 141 -19.54 -17.05 15.24
CA LEU A 141 -18.68 -16.36 14.28
C LEU A 141 -17.53 -17.27 13.90
N GLN A 142 -17.35 -17.53 12.60
CA GLN A 142 -16.19 -18.24 12.09
C GLN A 142 -15.07 -17.26 11.77
N LEU A 143 -13.84 -17.59 12.17
CA LEU A 143 -12.66 -16.78 11.87
C LEU A 143 -12.45 -16.63 10.36
N ALA A 144 -12.70 -17.70 9.59
CA ALA A 144 -12.59 -17.71 8.14
C ALA A 144 -13.44 -16.60 7.49
N ASP A 145 -14.67 -16.38 7.97
CA ASP A 145 -15.55 -15.36 7.42
C ASP A 145 -15.02 -13.93 7.67
N ILE A 146 -14.45 -13.70 8.85
CA ILE A 146 -13.80 -12.41 9.19
C ILE A 146 -12.59 -12.18 8.28
N VAL A 147 -11.75 -13.20 8.13
CA VAL A 147 -10.51 -13.13 7.33
C VAL A 147 -10.83 -12.91 5.85
N ASP A 148 -11.84 -13.59 5.32
CA ASP A 148 -12.32 -13.38 3.95
C ASP A 148 -12.84 -11.96 3.74
N ALA A 149 -13.66 -11.45 4.68
CA ALA A 149 -14.19 -10.09 4.62
C ALA A 149 -13.09 -9.03 4.73
N LEU A 150 -12.10 -9.25 5.60
CA LEU A 150 -10.91 -8.39 5.74
C LEU A 150 -10.08 -8.38 4.45
N ASN A 151 -9.78 -9.56 3.88
CA ASN A 151 -9.03 -9.68 2.63
C ASN A 151 -9.73 -8.97 1.48
N TYR A 152 -11.04 -9.18 1.33
CA TYR A 152 -11.83 -8.50 0.30
C TYR A 152 -11.80 -6.98 0.49
N SER A 153 -12.05 -6.50 1.71
CA SER A 153 -12.18 -5.07 1.99
C SER A 153 -10.86 -4.34 1.86
N LEU A 154 -9.79 -4.85 2.48
CA LEU A 154 -8.47 -4.24 2.39
C LEU A 154 -7.87 -4.42 1.00
N GLY A 155 -8.09 -5.54 0.31
CA GLY A 155 -7.66 -5.72 -1.07
C GLY A 155 -8.29 -4.68 -1.99
N SER A 156 -9.59 -4.44 -1.85
CA SER A 156 -10.32 -3.39 -2.57
C SER A 156 -9.80 -1.99 -2.23
N LEU A 157 -9.50 -1.74 -0.94
CA LEU A 157 -8.91 -0.48 -0.50
C LEU A 157 -7.53 -0.25 -1.11
N PHE A 158 -6.61 -1.22 -1.08
CA PHE A 158 -5.26 -1.02 -1.61
C PHE A 158 -5.26 -0.78 -3.12
N ILE A 159 -6.18 -1.39 -3.86
CA ILE A 159 -6.41 -1.05 -5.26
C ILE A 159 -6.82 0.43 -5.39
N ASN A 160 -7.76 0.92 -4.57
CA ASN A 160 -8.16 2.32 -4.56
C ASN A 160 -6.99 3.25 -4.19
N LEU A 161 -6.24 2.91 -3.13
CA LEU A 161 -5.08 3.69 -2.68
C LEU A 161 -3.97 3.72 -3.73
N GLU A 162 -3.82 2.68 -4.56
CA GLU A 162 -2.92 2.70 -5.71
C GLU A 162 -3.33 3.76 -6.75
N PHE A 163 -4.64 3.95 -6.99
CA PHE A 163 -5.11 5.03 -7.86
C PHE A 163 -4.92 6.42 -7.26
N LYS A 164 -5.03 6.56 -5.95
CA LYS A 164 -4.86 7.86 -5.27
C LYS A 164 -3.39 8.22 -5.08
N PHE A 165 -2.56 7.26 -4.70
CA PHE A 165 -1.16 7.45 -4.32
C PHE A 165 -0.28 6.38 -4.97
N PRO A 166 -0.09 6.41 -6.30
CA PRO A 166 0.61 5.36 -7.02
C PRO A 166 2.08 5.23 -6.62
N PHE A 167 2.75 6.33 -6.27
CA PHE A 167 4.12 6.24 -5.75
C PHE A 167 4.20 5.53 -4.39
N VAL A 168 3.13 5.52 -3.60
CA VAL A 168 3.09 4.91 -2.26
C VAL A 168 2.63 3.45 -2.32
N PHE A 169 1.49 3.17 -2.97
CA PHE A 169 0.83 1.86 -2.88
C PHE A 169 0.85 1.05 -4.19
N SER A 170 1.21 1.64 -5.34
CA SER A 170 1.25 0.89 -6.60
C SER A 170 2.45 -0.03 -6.65
N PHE A 171 2.21 -1.34 -6.72
CA PHE A 171 3.25 -2.32 -6.93
C PHE A 171 4.00 -2.08 -8.26
N TYR A 172 3.27 -1.96 -9.36
CA TYR A 172 3.85 -1.77 -10.68
C TYR A 172 4.36 -0.34 -10.88
N GLY A 173 3.64 0.66 -10.38
CA GLY A 173 4.02 2.06 -10.44
C GLY A 173 5.37 2.31 -9.75
N ARG A 174 5.57 1.78 -8.54
CA ARG A 174 6.84 1.90 -7.81
C ARG A 174 8.01 1.31 -8.59
N LYS A 175 7.83 0.17 -9.25
CA LYS A 175 8.84 -0.41 -10.13
C LYS A 175 9.13 0.48 -11.34
N LEU A 176 8.11 1.10 -11.93
CA LEU A 176 8.26 2.06 -13.03
C LEU A 176 9.09 3.28 -12.59
N PHE A 177 8.79 3.88 -11.44
CA PHE A 177 9.58 4.98 -10.88
C PHE A 177 11.04 4.58 -10.65
N LYS A 178 11.28 3.45 -9.96
CA LYS A 178 12.62 2.94 -9.67
C LYS A 178 13.46 2.70 -10.93
N THR A 179 12.85 2.13 -11.96
CA THR A 179 13.55 1.81 -13.23
C THR A 179 13.92 3.08 -14.00
N ASN A 180 13.08 4.11 -13.96
CA ASN A 180 13.29 5.33 -14.76
C ASN A 180 14.13 6.39 -14.04
N TYR A 181 14.23 6.35 -12.72
CA TYR A 181 14.91 7.39 -11.92
C TYR A 181 16.35 7.68 -12.36
N ASN A 182 17.21 6.66 -12.47
CA ASN A 182 18.62 6.86 -12.86
C ASN A 182 18.75 7.47 -14.26
N TRP A 183 17.89 7.05 -15.19
CA TRP A 183 17.88 7.57 -16.56
C TRP A 183 17.39 9.02 -16.60
N LEU A 184 16.35 9.35 -15.82
CA LEU A 184 15.86 10.72 -15.71
C LEU A 184 16.93 11.66 -15.18
N PHE A 185 17.57 11.29 -14.06
CA PHE A 185 18.57 12.15 -13.42
C PHE A 185 19.75 12.39 -14.36
N ARG A 186 20.27 11.31 -14.98
CA ARG A 186 21.36 11.39 -15.95
C ARG A 186 21.02 12.26 -17.17
N ASN A 187 19.83 12.08 -17.75
CA ASN A 187 19.42 12.87 -18.91
C ASN A 187 19.27 14.36 -18.56
N LEU A 188 18.75 14.66 -17.37
CA LEU A 188 18.65 16.05 -16.89
C LEU A 188 20.03 16.66 -16.64
N ASP A 189 20.98 15.90 -16.11
CA ASP A 189 22.38 16.34 -15.98
C ASP A 189 22.99 16.63 -17.36
N GLU A 190 22.86 15.72 -18.33
CA GLU A 190 23.40 15.92 -19.68
C GLU A 190 22.77 17.13 -20.40
N MET A 191 21.47 17.36 -20.23
CA MET A 191 20.73 18.45 -20.89
C MET A 191 20.92 19.82 -20.22
N LEU A 192 21.08 19.87 -18.89
CA LEU A 192 21.07 21.12 -18.12
C LEU A 192 22.45 21.52 -17.57
N CYS A 193 23.39 20.60 -17.44
CA CYS A 193 24.77 20.90 -16.97
C CYS A 193 25.74 21.35 -18.07
N SER A 194 25.26 21.62 -19.30
CA SER A 194 26.04 22.33 -20.32
C SER A 194 26.19 23.84 -20.04
N SER A 195 25.63 24.32 -18.92
CA SER A 195 25.76 25.68 -18.40
C SER A 195 26.63 25.68 -17.12
N PRO A 196 27.47 26.71 -16.86
CA PRO A 196 28.41 26.69 -15.73
C PRO A 196 27.69 26.45 -14.39
N ALA A 197 28.17 25.44 -13.65
CA ALA A 197 27.53 24.80 -12.49
C ALA A 197 27.24 25.68 -11.26
N ASN A 198 27.50 26.99 -11.32
CA ASN A 198 27.41 27.91 -10.19
C ASN A 198 26.20 28.86 -10.25
N LEU A 199 25.22 28.62 -11.12
CA LEU A 199 24.01 29.42 -11.21
C LEU A 199 22.84 28.75 -10.47
N PRO A 200 22.29 29.37 -9.41
CA PRO A 200 21.13 28.86 -8.67
C PRO A 200 19.91 28.55 -9.56
N SER A 201 19.77 29.26 -10.69
CA SER A 201 18.71 29.04 -11.68
C SER A 201 18.80 27.68 -12.37
N VAL A 202 20.00 27.12 -12.58
CA VAL A 202 20.18 25.82 -13.25
C VAL A 202 19.68 24.68 -12.35
N ILE A 203 19.99 24.74 -11.05
CA ILE A 203 19.53 23.76 -10.06
C ILE A 203 18.00 23.82 -9.91
N HIS A 204 17.43 25.02 -9.84
CA HIS A 204 15.97 25.21 -9.78
C HIS A 204 15.28 24.60 -11.01
N ASN A 205 15.78 24.89 -12.22
CA ASN A 205 15.24 24.36 -13.47
C ASN A 205 15.35 22.82 -13.55
N LYS A 206 16.45 22.24 -13.04
CA LYS A 206 16.63 20.78 -12.98
C LYS A 206 15.60 20.12 -12.08
N ASN A 207 15.40 20.65 -10.88
CA ASN A 207 14.45 20.09 -9.91
C ASN A 207 13.00 20.21 -10.42
N GLU A 208 12.67 21.34 -11.06
CA GLU A 208 11.37 21.53 -11.69
C GLU A 208 11.13 20.52 -12.82
N ALA A 209 12.11 20.35 -13.73
CA ALA A 209 12.03 19.39 -14.82
C ALA A 209 11.96 17.93 -14.32
N PHE A 210 12.68 17.61 -13.25
CA PHE A 210 12.59 16.30 -12.58
C PHE A 210 11.19 16.05 -12.04
N LEU A 211 10.63 17.03 -11.31
CA LEU A 211 9.31 16.89 -10.72
C LEU A 211 8.21 16.74 -11.78
N GLN A 212 8.30 17.49 -12.88
CA GLN A 212 7.37 17.32 -14.02
C GLN A 212 7.51 15.93 -14.66
N SER A 213 8.73 15.43 -14.80
CA SER A 213 8.96 14.07 -15.30
C SER A 213 8.36 13.00 -14.38
N MET A 214 8.47 13.17 -13.06
CA MET A 214 7.87 12.27 -12.08
C MET A 214 6.34 12.31 -12.12
N LYS A 215 5.73 13.50 -12.28
CA LYS A 215 4.27 13.62 -12.49
C LYS A 215 3.82 12.91 -13.75
N ASN A 216 4.58 13.00 -14.85
CA ASN A 216 4.27 12.25 -16.07
C ASN A 216 4.36 10.74 -15.88
N ILE A 217 5.34 10.24 -15.11
CA ILE A 217 5.42 8.82 -14.76
C ILE A 217 4.23 8.41 -13.89
N GLN A 218 3.81 9.24 -12.94
CA GLN A 218 2.62 9.01 -12.13
C GLN A 218 1.37 8.84 -13.00
N LEU A 219 1.15 9.75 -13.97
CA LEU A 219 0.01 9.64 -14.90
C LEU A 219 0.06 8.34 -15.71
N LYS A 220 1.24 7.92 -16.18
CA LYS A 220 1.41 6.63 -16.87
C LYS A 220 1.15 5.43 -15.96
N ALA A 221 1.61 5.49 -14.71
CA ALA A 221 1.33 4.45 -13.73
C ALA A 221 -0.18 4.30 -13.51
N LEU A 222 -0.91 5.40 -13.41
CA LEU A 222 -2.36 5.40 -13.26
C LEU A 222 -3.12 4.91 -14.50
N ALA A 223 -2.67 5.24 -15.71
CA ALA A 223 -3.37 4.86 -16.92
C ALA A 223 -3.11 3.39 -17.32
N GLU A 224 -1.84 2.98 -17.31
CA GLU A 224 -1.39 1.74 -17.95
C GLU A 224 -0.88 0.66 -16.98
N TYR A 225 -0.31 1.08 -15.86
CA TYR A 225 0.42 0.19 -14.94
C TYR A 225 -0.17 0.17 -13.54
N ASN A 226 -1.49 0.33 -13.42
CA ASN A 226 -2.18 0.07 -12.15
C ASN A 226 -2.65 -1.40 -12.12
N THR A 227 -2.89 -1.93 -10.92
CA THR A 227 -3.34 -3.32 -10.75
C THR A 227 -4.55 -3.69 -11.60
N LEU A 228 -5.60 -2.85 -11.67
CA LEU A 228 -6.80 -3.16 -12.47
C LEU A 228 -6.53 -3.19 -13.97
N SER A 229 -5.75 -2.25 -14.50
CA SER A 229 -5.39 -2.21 -15.93
C SER A 229 -4.60 -3.46 -16.31
N ILE A 230 -3.63 -3.85 -15.48
CA ILE A 230 -2.85 -5.08 -15.69
C ILE A 230 -3.74 -6.32 -15.58
N MET A 231 -4.63 -6.38 -14.58
CA MET A 231 -5.58 -7.49 -14.43
C MET A 231 -6.49 -7.64 -15.65
N LYS A 232 -7.06 -6.54 -16.17
CA LYS A 232 -7.90 -6.54 -17.37
C LYS A 232 -7.14 -7.03 -18.60
N GLU A 233 -5.89 -6.61 -18.79
CA GLU A 233 -5.05 -7.09 -19.88
C GLU A 233 -4.72 -8.59 -19.74
N CYS A 234 -4.49 -9.06 -18.51
CA CYS A 234 -4.21 -10.47 -18.24
C CYS A 234 -5.43 -11.38 -18.41
N ASP A 235 -6.63 -10.92 -18.02
CA ASP A 235 -7.89 -11.66 -18.13
C ASP A 235 -8.24 -12.01 -19.59
N MET A 236 -7.81 -11.17 -20.54
CA MET A 236 -8.02 -11.41 -21.97
C MET A 236 -7.07 -12.45 -22.61
N SER A 237 -6.13 -13.06 -21.87
CA SER A 237 -5.15 -13.99 -22.45
C SER A 237 -5.09 -15.34 -21.72
N GLY A 238 -5.61 -16.40 -22.36
CA GLY A 238 -5.64 -17.76 -21.79
C GLY A 238 -4.27 -18.34 -21.42
N SER A 239 -3.21 -17.98 -22.15
CA SER A 239 -1.83 -18.42 -21.87
C SER A 239 -1.23 -17.79 -20.62
N LYS A 240 -1.68 -16.58 -20.22
CA LYS A 240 -1.20 -15.92 -18.99
C LYS A 240 -1.97 -16.36 -17.76
N LEU A 241 -3.23 -16.79 -17.87
CA LEU A 241 -3.93 -17.44 -16.76
C LEU A 241 -3.16 -18.67 -16.28
N ASP A 242 -2.65 -19.47 -17.22
CA ASP A 242 -1.80 -20.62 -16.94
C ASP A 242 -0.41 -20.23 -16.44
N ALA A 243 0.16 -19.11 -16.93
CA ALA A 243 1.39 -18.54 -16.39
C ALA A 243 1.20 -18.04 -14.95
N CYS A 244 0.06 -17.42 -14.62
CA CYS A 244 -0.30 -17.01 -13.27
C CYS A 244 -0.50 -18.21 -12.35
N LYS A 245 -1.16 -19.29 -12.81
CA LYS A 245 -1.28 -20.55 -12.05
C LYS A 245 0.09 -21.18 -11.79
N LYS A 246 0.97 -21.23 -12.81
CA LYS A 246 2.35 -21.74 -12.69
C LYS A 246 3.24 -20.85 -11.84
N TYR A 247 3.08 -19.53 -11.92
CA TYR A 247 3.80 -18.58 -11.08
C TYR A 247 3.30 -18.71 -9.65
N ARG A 248 1.99 -18.73 -9.41
CA ARG A 248 1.39 -18.97 -8.10
C ARG A 248 1.91 -20.27 -7.48
N SER A 249 1.95 -21.38 -8.22
CA SER A 249 2.51 -22.63 -7.71
C SER A 249 4.02 -22.55 -7.47
N ARG A 250 4.79 -21.84 -8.32
CA ARG A 250 6.22 -21.65 -8.06
C ARG A 250 6.47 -20.71 -6.89
N PHE A 251 5.74 -19.62 -6.74
CA PHE A 251 6.06 -18.54 -5.82
C PHE A 251 5.42 -18.69 -4.45
N LEU A 252 4.20 -19.26 -4.39
CA LEU A 252 3.60 -19.61 -3.11
C LEU A 252 4.35 -20.77 -2.45
N ASP A 253 4.81 -21.76 -3.24
CA ASP A 253 5.42 -22.97 -2.71
C ASP A 253 6.97 -22.96 -2.60
N SER A 254 7.69 -22.09 -3.32
CA SER A 254 9.18 -22.13 -3.34
C SER A 254 9.93 -21.03 -2.59
N GLY A 255 9.26 -19.96 -2.14
CA GLY A 255 9.91 -18.87 -1.38
C GLY A 255 10.99 -18.07 -2.13
N LEU A 256 11.14 -18.23 -3.45
CA LEU A 256 12.16 -17.54 -4.24
C LEU A 256 11.78 -16.07 -4.55
N PRO A 257 12.73 -15.10 -4.48
CA PRO A 257 12.47 -13.70 -4.81
C PRO A 257 12.35 -13.46 -6.33
N PRO A 258 11.65 -12.39 -6.75
CA PRO A 258 11.37 -12.13 -8.16
C PRO A 258 12.65 -11.69 -8.88
N THR A 259 12.91 -12.25 -10.06
CA THR A 259 14.07 -11.85 -10.87
C THR A 259 13.84 -10.45 -11.47
N PRO A 260 14.86 -9.55 -11.40
CA PRO A 260 14.70 -8.13 -11.75
C PRO A 260 14.32 -7.88 -13.21
N ASN A 261 14.69 -8.77 -14.13
CA ASN A 261 14.50 -8.61 -15.58
C ASN A 261 13.14 -9.06 -16.12
N LEU A 262 12.23 -9.50 -15.26
CA LEU A 262 10.86 -9.83 -15.69
C LEU A 262 10.09 -8.55 -16.04
N SER A 263 9.40 -8.60 -17.19
CA SER A 263 8.45 -7.57 -17.59
C SER A 263 7.47 -7.29 -16.46
N ILE A 264 7.18 -6.02 -16.21
CA ILE A 264 6.18 -5.57 -15.22
C ILE A 264 4.84 -6.30 -15.44
N LYS A 265 4.45 -6.54 -16.70
CA LYS A 265 3.22 -7.25 -17.09
C LYS A 265 3.25 -8.78 -16.87
N ALA A 266 4.39 -9.34 -16.47
CA ALA A 266 4.55 -10.77 -16.18
C ALA A 266 4.64 -11.05 -14.68
N MET A 267 4.63 -10.01 -13.84
CA MET A 267 4.61 -10.15 -12.39
C MET A 267 3.16 -10.43 -11.94
N VAL A 268 3.00 -11.28 -10.93
CA VAL A 268 1.70 -11.57 -10.33
C VAL A 268 1.63 -10.84 -9.00
N PHE A 269 0.58 -10.04 -8.83
CA PHE A 269 0.32 -9.33 -7.60
C PHE A 269 -0.68 -10.09 -6.75
N ASP A 270 -0.24 -10.52 -5.56
CA ASP A 270 -1.07 -11.20 -4.58
C ASP A 270 -1.60 -10.17 -3.58
N LEU A 271 -2.93 -9.98 -3.59
CA LEU A 271 -3.66 -9.10 -2.68
C LEU A 271 -4.24 -9.88 -1.48
N GLN A 272 -3.82 -11.13 -1.26
CA GLN A 272 -4.13 -11.84 -0.02
C GLN A 272 -3.26 -11.26 1.11
N LEU A 273 -3.90 -10.49 1.99
CA LEU A 273 -3.26 -9.74 3.07
C LEU A 273 -3.26 -10.52 4.39
N PHE A 274 -4.18 -11.46 4.55
CA PHE A 274 -4.30 -12.29 5.73
C PHE A 274 -4.29 -13.76 5.33
N ASP A 275 -3.39 -14.51 5.96
CA ASP A 275 -3.36 -15.97 5.89
C ASP A 275 -4.09 -16.54 7.12
N LEU A 276 -5.21 -17.22 6.88
CA LEU A 276 -6.02 -17.84 7.92
C LEU A 276 -5.19 -18.82 8.77
N LYS A 277 -4.32 -19.64 8.16
CA LYS A 277 -3.52 -20.63 8.90
C LYS A 277 -2.51 -19.96 9.81
N TYR A 278 -1.96 -18.83 9.36
CA TYR A 278 -1.04 -18.04 10.17
C TYR A 278 -1.76 -17.40 11.36
N ILE A 279 -2.98 -16.89 11.16
CA ILE A 279 -3.79 -16.35 12.26
C ILE A 279 -4.13 -17.47 13.25
N GLU A 280 -4.59 -18.62 12.77
CA GLU A 280 -4.91 -19.78 13.60
C GLU A 280 -3.72 -20.27 14.44
N SER A 281 -2.49 -20.23 13.91
CA SER A 281 -1.30 -20.64 14.67
C SER A 281 -0.90 -19.64 15.76
N HIS A 282 -1.34 -18.38 15.66
CA HIS A 282 -1.11 -17.33 16.66
C HIS A 282 -2.26 -17.20 17.66
N LEU A 283 -3.41 -17.81 17.37
CA LEU A 283 -4.44 -18.00 18.37
C LEU A 283 -3.97 -19.11 19.32
N ASN A 284 -3.56 -18.73 20.53
CA ASN A 284 -3.41 -19.66 21.64
C ASN A 284 -4.80 -20.22 22.01
N ILE A 285 -5.28 -21.16 21.20
CA ILE A 285 -6.40 -22.02 21.57
C ILE A 285 -5.78 -23.12 22.44
N GLU A 286 -5.43 -22.77 23.68
CA GLU A 286 -5.60 -23.79 24.72
C GLU A 286 -7.09 -24.10 24.68
N SER A 287 -7.42 -25.32 24.27
CA SER A 287 -8.77 -25.84 24.12
C SER A 287 -9.64 -25.43 25.30
N ILE A 288 -10.49 -24.42 25.11
CA ILE A 288 -11.57 -24.10 26.03
C ILE A 288 -12.65 -25.15 25.74
N THR A 289 -12.57 -26.27 26.46
CA THR A 289 -13.66 -27.24 26.64
C THR A 289 -14.82 -26.62 27.37
#